data_AF-R7BL57-F1
#
_entry.id   AF-R7BL57-F1
#
_cell.length_a   1.000
_cell.length_b   1.000
_cell.length_c   1.000
_cell.angle_alpha   90.00
_cell.angle_beta   90.00
_cell.angle_gamma   90.00
#
_symmetry.space_group_name_H-M   'P 1'
#
loop_
_entity.id
_entity.type
_entity.pdbx_description
1 polymer ?
#
loop_
_entity_poly.entity_id
_entity_poly.type
_entity_poly.pdbx_seq_one_letter_code
_entity_poly.pdbx_strand_id
1 'polypeptide(L)'
;MGNRNFKRIKVFWRKVLEIYATSIDYNPNAEESILFFKQVQNKMHWAAHQHTAAEIVFFRADAEKENMGLTSWEGKHLKKSDSEIAKNYLNDQELDALNKIVSAYLDIAEVRALNHEPM
;
A
#
# COMPACT_ATOMS: atom_id res chain seq x y z
N MET A 1 20.81 0.18 -7.83
CA MET A 1 19.64 -0.35 -8.58
C MET A 1 18.44 -0.35 -7.65
N GLY A 2 17.64 0.71 -7.61
CA GLY A 2 16.53 0.80 -6.65
C GLY A 2 15.65 1.99 -6.97
N ASN A 3 14.87 1.93 -8.05
CA ASN A 3 13.94 3.01 -8.38
C ASN A 3 12.79 2.62 -9.33
N ARG A 4 12.62 1.32 -9.66
CA ARG A 4 11.54 0.87 -10.57
C ARG A 4 10.28 0.42 -9.83
N ASN A 5 10.42 -0.26 -8.69
CA ASN A 5 9.27 -0.74 -7.91
C ASN A 5 8.51 0.42 -7.22
N PHE A 6 9.23 1.45 -6.77
CA PHE A 6 8.65 2.61 -6.08
C PHE A 6 7.76 3.49 -6.99
N LYS A 7 8.16 3.68 -8.25
CA LYS A 7 7.41 4.48 -9.23
C LYS A 7 6.04 3.86 -9.58
N ARG A 8 5.93 2.53 -9.55
CA ARG A 8 4.66 1.82 -9.81
C ARG A 8 3.64 2.05 -8.69
N ILE A 9 4.06 2.07 -7.42
CA ILE A 9 3.18 2.25 -6.25
C ILE A 9 2.64 3.70 -6.12
N LYS A 10 3.39 4.72 -6.56
CA LYS A 10 2.91 6.12 -6.56
C LYS A 10 1.87 6.38 -7.67
N VAL A 11 2.06 5.76 -8.84
CA VAL A 11 1.06 5.78 -9.93
C VAL A 11 -0.18 4.95 -9.55
N PHE A 12 0.00 3.89 -8.77
CA PHE A 12 -1.06 3.02 -8.26
C PHE A 12 -2.11 3.78 -7.44
N TRP A 13 -1.73 4.51 -6.39
CA TRP A 13 -2.70 5.26 -5.60
C TRP A 13 -3.40 6.34 -6.40
N ARG A 14 -2.71 6.96 -7.36
CA ARG A 14 -3.33 7.95 -8.25
C ARG A 14 -4.36 7.32 -9.18
N LYS A 15 -4.12 6.13 -9.71
CA LYS A 15 -5.09 5.39 -10.53
C LYS A 15 -6.29 4.87 -9.74
N VAL A 16 -6.05 4.35 -8.52
CA VAL A 16 -7.14 3.98 -7.61
C VAL A 16 -7.98 5.22 -7.29
N LEU A 17 -7.35 6.36 -6.99
CA LEU A 17 -8.02 7.64 -6.75
C LEU A 17 -8.75 8.16 -8.00
N GLU A 18 -8.19 7.99 -9.20
CA GLU A 18 -8.81 8.39 -10.48
C GLU A 18 -10.07 7.53 -10.77
N ILE A 19 -10.03 6.23 -10.50
CA ILE A 19 -11.20 5.34 -10.62
C ILE A 19 -12.22 5.66 -9.53
N TYR A 20 -11.79 5.87 -8.29
CA TYR A 20 -12.69 6.24 -7.18
C TYR A 20 -13.33 7.62 -7.36
N ALA A 21 -12.62 8.59 -7.95
CA ALA A 21 -13.14 9.93 -8.24
C ALA A 21 -14.24 9.93 -9.33
N THR A 22 -14.39 8.83 -10.07
CA THR A 22 -15.56 8.64 -10.96
C THR A 22 -16.78 8.07 -10.23
N SER A 23 -16.65 7.62 -8.97
CA SER A 23 -17.80 7.37 -8.10
C SER A 23 -18.38 8.71 -7.63
N ILE A 24 -19.69 8.84 -7.69
CA ILE A 24 -20.42 10.11 -7.71
C ILE A 24 -20.23 11.00 -6.46
N ASP A 25 -19.75 10.45 -5.32
CA ASP A 25 -19.71 11.16 -4.03
C ASP A 25 -18.35 11.11 -3.30
N TYR A 26 -17.23 11.01 -4.03
CA TYR A 26 -15.91 10.86 -3.39
C TYR A 26 -15.34 12.15 -2.76
N ASN A 27 -15.02 12.07 -1.46
CA ASN A 27 -14.16 13.03 -0.75
C ASN A 27 -12.97 12.28 -0.11
N PRO A 28 -11.70 12.57 -0.48
CA PRO A 28 -10.51 11.91 0.06
C PRO A 28 -10.29 12.15 1.55
N ASN A 29 -10.90 13.22 2.09
CA ASN A 29 -10.86 13.56 3.50
C ASN A 29 -12.11 13.09 4.25
N ALA A 30 -13.08 12.47 3.56
CA ALA A 30 -14.20 11.84 4.25
C ALA A 30 -13.69 10.63 5.02
N GLU A 31 -14.18 10.49 6.25
CA GLU A 31 -13.80 9.42 7.16
C GLU A 31 -14.06 8.03 6.54
N GLU A 32 -15.16 7.90 5.80
CA GLU A 32 -15.56 6.69 5.09
C GLU A 32 -14.50 6.26 4.04
N SER A 33 -14.01 7.21 3.25
CA SER A 33 -12.92 6.98 2.27
C SER A 33 -11.64 6.51 2.96
N ILE A 34 -11.27 7.16 4.06
CA ILE A 34 -10.06 6.82 4.82
C ILE A 34 -10.17 5.40 5.41
N LEU A 35 -11.33 5.07 5.99
CA LEU A 35 -11.61 3.74 6.53
C LEU A 35 -11.59 2.66 5.45
N PHE A 36 -12.20 2.93 4.29
CA PHE A 36 -12.19 2.03 3.15
C PHE A 36 -10.75 1.72 2.70
N PHE A 37 -9.91 2.75 2.49
CA PHE A 37 -8.54 2.53 2.05
C PHE A 37 -7.70 1.78 3.09
N LYS A 38 -7.89 2.04 4.38
CA LYS A 38 -7.26 1.27 5.46
C LYS A 38 -7.67 -0.21 5.40
N GLN A 39 -8.95 -0.49 5.17
CA GLN A 39 -9.46 -1.87 5.04
C GLN A 39 -8.87 -2.58 3.81
N VAL A 40 -8.89 -1.93 2.64
CA VAL A 40 -8.31 -2.48 1.41
C VAL A 40 -6.82 -2.75 1.60
N GLN A 41 -6.06 -1.78 2.13
CA GLN A 41 -4.63 -1.94 2.39
C GLN A 41 -4.37 -3.14 3.31
N ASN A 42 -5.10 -3.28 4.42
CA ASN A 42 -4.95 -4.41 5.32
C ASN A 42 -5.28 -5.75 4.65
N LYS A 43 -6.31 -5.81 3.80
CA LYS A 43 -6.61 -7.01 3.00
C LYS A 43 -5.48 -7.36 2.05
N MET A 44 -4.85 -6.38 1.40
CA MET A 44 -3.70 -6.63 0.50
C MET A 44 -2.47 -7.12 1.26
N HIS A 45 -2.19 -6.50 2.41
CA HIS A 45 -1.11 -6.94 3.29
C HIS A 45 -1.36 -8.39 3.75
N TRP A 46 -2.57 -8.71 4.22
CA TRP A 46 -2.92 -10.05 4.63
C TRP A 46 -2.80 -11.08 3.50
N ALA A 47 -3.29 -10.75 2.31
CA ALA A 47 -3.19 -11.63 1.14
C ALA A 47 -1.74 -11.87 0.70
N ALA A 48 -0.85 -10.88 0.84
CA ALA A 48 0.54 -10.99 0.42
C ALA A 48 1.44 -11.73 1.42
N HIS A 49 1.23 -11.55 2.73
CA HIS A 49 2.15 -12.05 3.76
C HIS A 49 1.49 -12.43 5.10
N GLN A 50 0.16 -12.61 5.13
CA GLN A 50 -0.61 -13.09 6.29
C GLN A 50 -0.51 -12.22 7.55
N HIS A 51 -0.21 -10.93 7.36
CA HIS A 51 -0.18 -9.94 8.42
C HIS A 51 -0.81 -8.64 7.93
N THR A 52 -1.43 -7.89 8.83
CA THR A 52 -1.85 -6.50 8.58
C THR A 52 -0.63 -5.57 8.52
N ALA A 53 -0.83 -4.37 8.01
CA ALA A 53 0.25 -3.37 7.99
C ALA A 53 0.74 -3.04 9.42
N ALA A 54 -0.18 -2.94 10.38
CA ALA A 54 0.14 -2.66 11.78
C ALA A 54 0.94 -3.80 12.43
N GLU A 55 0.57 -5.06 12.17
CA GLU A 55 1.31 -6.23 12.67
C GLU A 55 2.72 -6.30 12.10
N ILE A 56 2.91 -6.01 10.81
CA ILE A 56 4.24 -5.94 10.20
C ILE A 56 5.12 -4.93 10.93
N VAL A 57 4.63 -3.71 11.17
CA VAL A 57 5.39 -2.69 11.91
C VAL A 57 5.66 -3.16 13.34
N PHE A 58 4.65 -3.68 14.04
CA PHE A 58 4.77 -4.16 15.41
C PHE A 58 5.83 -5.26 15.57
N PHE A 59 5.89 -6.21 14.65
CA PHE A 59 6.84 -7.33 14.73
C PHE A 59 8.24 -7.01 14.21
N ARG A 60 8.38 -6.02 13.31
CA ARG A 60 9.66 -5.79 12.61
C ARG A 60 10.38 -4.50 13.00
N ALA A 61 9.67 -3.52 13.56
CA ALA A 61 10.29 -2.31 14.07
C ALA A 61 11.12 -2.62 15.32
N ASP A 62 12.43 -2.40 15.24
CA ASP A 62 13.37 -2.81 16.28
C ASP A 62 14.54 -1.83 16.36
N ALA A 63 14.64 -1.10 17.48
CA ALA A 63 15.64 -0.06 17.67
C ALA A 63 17.08 -0.59 17.80
N GLU A 64 17.27 -1.89 18.06
CA GLU A 64 18.58 -2.51 18.15
C GLU A 64 19.15 -2.87 16.76
N LYS A 65 18.30 -2.89 15.73
CA LYS A 65 18.71 -3.18 14.35
C LYS A 65 19.14 -1.91 13.62
N GLU A 66 20.03 -2.10 12.65
CA GLU A 66 20.38 -1.04 11.70
C GLU A 66 19.12 -0.51 11.02
N ASN A 67 19.00 0.83 10.91
CA ASN A 67 17.84 1.50 10.35
C ASN A 67 16.50 1.06 10.97
N MET A 68 16.48 0.67 12.25
CA MET A 68 15.31 0.12 12.94
C MET A 68 14.70 -1.14 12.32
N GLY A 69 15.44 -1.86 11.48
CA GLY A 69 14.94 -3.01 10.72
C GLY A 69 14.29 -2.66 9.37
N LEU A 70 14.34 -1.40 8.94
CA LEU A 70 13.82 -0.95 7.64
C LEU A 70 14.71 -1.47 6.50
N THR A 71 14.08 -2.04 5.48
CA THR A 71 14.71 -2.54 4.24
C THR A 71 14.67 -1.52 3.11
N SER A 72 13.74 -0.55 3.16
CA SER A 72 13.59 0.51 2.17
C SER A 72 12.98 1.78 2.76
N TRP A 73 13.24 2.96 2.18
CA TRP A 73 12.64 4.24 2.59
C TRP A 73 12.64 5.24 1.42
N GLU A 74 11.86 6.33 1.53
CA GLU A 74 11.80 7.34 0.48
C GLU A 74 12.82 8.47 0.71
N GLY A 75 13.68 8.70 -0.28
CA GLY A 75 14.63 9.81 -0.29
C GLY A 75 16.06 9.38 0.09
N LYS A 76 16.90 10.37 0.40
CA LYS A 76 18.33 10.13 0.69
C LYS A 76 18.60 9.76 2.15
N HIS A 77 17.72 10.16 3.05
CA HIS A 77 17.90 10.01 4.49
C HIS A 77 16.65 9.40 5.11
N LEU A 78 16.86 8.51 6.07
CA LEU A 78 15.81 7.89 6.85
C LEU A 78 15.10 8.95 7.70
N LYS A 79 13.76 8.92 7.71
CA LYS A 79 12.92 9.78 8.54
C LYS A 79 12.14 8.93 9.54
N LYS A 80 11.73 9.55 10.65
CA LYS A 80 10.84 8.90 11.61
C LYS A 80 9.57 8.37 10.95
N SER A 81 8.98 9.12 10.01
CA SER A 81 7.80 8.69 9.27
C SER A 81 8.00 7.41 8.46
N ASP A 82 9.23 7.06 8.08
CA ASP A 82 9.50 5.82 7.34
C ASP A 82 9.29 4.57 8.22
N SER A 83 9.46 4.70 9.54
CA SER A 83 9.21 3.62 10.52
C SER A 83 7.72 3.29 10.69
N GLU A 84 6.83 4.19 10.26
CA GLU A 84 5.38 3.98 10.34
C GLU A 84 4.83 3.23 9.10
N ILE A 85 5.66 3.01 8.08
CA ILE A 85 5.24 2.45 6.80
C ILE A 85 5.59 0.96 6.73
N ALA A 86 4.59 0.08 6.85
CA ALA A 86 4.78 -1.38 6.82
C ALA A 86 5.59 -1.90 5.62
N LYS A 87 5.38 -1.37 4.41
CA LYS A 87 6.10 -1.80 3.20
C LYS A 87 7.62 -1.66 3.33
N ASN A 88 8.07 -0.72 4.16
CA ASN A 88 9.48 -0.43 4.35
C ASN A 88 10.19 -1.52 5.17
N TYR A 89 9.45 -2.47 5.76
CA TYR A 89 9.98 -3.64 6.47
C TYR A 89 9.90 -4.93 5.67
N LEU A 90 9.40 -4.87 4.42
CA LEU A 90 9.22 -6.04 3.56
C LEU A 90 10.49 -6.33 2.77
N ASN A 91 10.80 -7.61 2.58
CA ASN A 91 11.87 -8.02 1.68
C ASN A 91 11.42 -7.98 0.21
N ASP A 92 12.34 -8.21 -0.73
CA ASP A 92 12.04 -8.14 -2.16
C ASP A 92 10.96 -9.13 -2.61
N GLN A 93 10.90 -10.32 -2.03
CA GLN A 93 9.88 -11.33 -2.36
C GLN A 93 8.49 -10.92 -1.86
N GLU A 94 8.41 -10.41 -0.64
CA GLU A 94 7.17 -9.90 -0.05
C GLU A 94 6.66 -8.65 -0.78
N LEU A 95 7.57 -7.76 -1.19
CA LEU A 95 7.24 -6.63 -2.03
C LEU A 95 6.72 -7.06 -3.40
N ASP A 96 7.32 -8.08 -4.02
CA ASP A 96 6.82 -8.63 -5.29
C ASP A 96 5.43 -9.25 -5.15
N ALA A 97 5.20 -10.04 -4.10
CA ALA A 97 3.88 -10.60 -3.78
C ALA A 97 2.84 -9.50 -3.55
N LEU A 98 3.16 -8.50 -2.74
CA LEU A 98 2.29 -7.36 -2.49
C LEU A 98 1.97 -6.61 -3.79
N ASN A 99 2.95 -6.38 -4.66
CA ASN A 99 2.74 -5.73 -5.96
C ASN A 99 1.81 -6.54 -6.87
N LYS A 100 1.90 -7.87 -6.87
CA LYS A 100 1.01 -8.75 -7.66
C LYS A 100 -0.43 -8.70 -7.17
N ILE A 101 -0.63 -8.79 -5.86
CA ILE A 101 -1.95 -8.67 -5.23
C ILE A 101 -2.58 -7.30 -5.52
N VAL A 102 -1.79 -6.24 -5.36
CA VAL A 102 -2.15 -4.86 -5.70
C VAL A 102 -2.56 -4.72 -7.16
N SER A 103 -1.83 -5.36 -8.09
CA SER A 103 -2.15 -5.35 -9.53
C SER A 103 -3.46 -6.08 -9.81
N ALA A 104 -3.65 -7.28 -9.26
CA ALA A 104 -4.87 -8.05 -9.44
C ALA A 104 -6.12 -7.31 -8.92
N TYR A 105 -5.99 -6.59 -7.80
CA TYR A 105 -7.08 -5.76 -7.31
C TYR A 105 -7.44 -4.62 -8.27
N LEU A 106 -6.46 -4.00 -8.92
CA LEU A 106 -6.73 -2.97 -9.93
C LEU A 106 -7.50 -3.53 -11.13
N ASP A 107 -7.11 -4.71 -11.61
CA ASP A 107 -7.77 -5.33 -12.75
C ASP A 107 -9.25 -5.59 -12.41
N ILE A 108 -9.54 -6.02 -11.17
CA ILE A 108 -10.92 -6.20 -10.69
C ILE A 108 -11.64 -4.85 -10.55
N ALA A 109 -10.96 -3.83 -10.03
CA ALA A 109 -11.51 -2.48 -9.88
C ALA A 109 -11.92 -1.87 -11.22
N GLU A 110 -11.08 -2.05 -12.24
CA GLU A 110 -11.33 -1.58 -13.60
C GLU A 110 -12.53 -2.28 -14.21
N VAL A 111 -12.67 -3.60 -14.04
CA VAL A 111 -13.85 -4.35 -14.49
C VAL A 111 -15.13 -3.84 -13.83
N ARG A 112 -15.12 -3.61 -12.50
CA ARG A 112 -16.29 -3.05 -11.80
C ARG A 112 -16.65 -1.66 -12.30
N ALA A 113 -15.66 -0.81 -12.51
CA ALA A 113 -15.86 0.53 -13.04
C ALA A 113 -16.46 0.51 -14.46
N LEU A 114 -15.99 -0.40 -15.33
CA LEU A 114 -16.55 -0.62 -16.67
C LEU A 114 -18.01 -1.08 -16.63
N ASN A 115 -18.38 -1.84 -15.61
CA ASN A 115 -19.75 -2.32 -15.41
C ASN A 115 -20.63 -1.33 -14.62
N HIS A 116 -20.11 -0.16 -14.26
CA HIS A 116 -20.77 0.81 -13.38
C HIS A 116 -21.19 0.23 -12.02
N GLU A 117 -20.43 -0.75 -11.53
CA GLU A 117 -20.61 -1.34 -10.20
C GLU A 117 -19.82 -0.57 -9.14
N PRO A 118 -20.37 -0.41 -7.92
CA PRO A 118 -19.64 0.18 -6.81
C PRO A 118 -18.46 -0.71 -6.37
N MET A 119 -17.41 -0.05 -5.85
CA MET A 119 -16.16 -0.66 -5.40
C MET A 119 -16.25 -1.27 -4.00
#